data_AF-A0A524KDB6-F1
#
_entry.id   AF-A0A524KDB6-F1
#
_cell.length_a   1.000
_cell.length_b   1.000
_cell.length_c   1.000
_cell.angle_alpha   90.00
_cell.angle_beta   90.00
_cell.angle_gamma   90.00
#
_symmetry.space_group_name_H-M   'P 1'
#
loop_
_entity.id
_entity.type
_entity.pdbx_description
1 polymer ?
#
loop_
_entity_poly.entity_id
_entity_poly.type
_entity_poly.pdbx_seq_one_letter_code
_entity_poly.pdbx_strand_id
1 'polypeptide(L)'
;MHKSARAAEPQVTRYDPVWSQVRREAEEISASEPALGGFIYASVLSHARLEDAVCHRLARRLQHAALDPGLMHKTFHEVLEADPTLGEQFRADLMAWANRDPACDRLIEPLLYFK
;
A
#
# COMPACT_ATOMS: atom_id res chain seq x y z
N MET A 1 -36.02 30.84 -15.42
CA MET A 1 -34.67 30.27 -15.68
C MET A 1 -34.54 29.01 -14.85
N HIS A 2 -34.73 27.83 -15.45
CA HIS A 2 -34.65 26.55 -14.75
C HIS A 2 -33.19 26.15 -14.55
N LYS A 3 -32.75 26.08 -13.29
CA LYS A 3 -31.43 25.58 -12.91
C LYS A 3 -31.53 24.05 -12.83
N SER A 4 -31.09 23.37 -13.88
CA SER A 4 -31.06 21.91 -13.93
C SER A 4 -30.02 21.39 -12.93
N ALA A 5 -30.46 20.61 -11.94
CA ALA A 5 -29.58 19.91 -11.02
C ALA A 5 -28.98 18.71 -11.77
N ARG A 6 -27.68 18.77 -12.07
CA ARG A 6 -26.95 17.62 -12.61
C ARG A 6 -26.84 16.59 -11.50
N ALA A 7 -27.57 15.48 -11.62
CA ALA A 7 -27.42 14.33 -10.76
C ALA A 7 -25.96 13.86 -10.80
N ALA A 8 -25.36 13.61 -9.64
CA ALA A 8 -24.01 13.09 -9.54
C ALA A 8 -23.99 11.69 -10.19
N GLU A 9 -23.22 11.55 -11.26
CA GLU A 9 -22.98 10.26 -11.91
C GLU A 9 -22.31 9.32 -10.89
N PRO A 10 -22.75 8.05 -10.79
CA PRO A 10 -22.14 7.10 -9.87
C PRO A 10 -20.67 6.93 -10.23
N GLN A 11 -19.77 7.40 -9.37
CA GLN A 11 -18.35 7.16 -9.53
C GLN A 11 -18.06 5.70 -9.22
N VAL A 12 -17.73 4.93 -10.26
CA VAL A 12 -17.28 3.55 -10.12
C VAL A 12 -15.88 3.58 -9.51
N THR A 13 -15.78 3.30 -8.21
CA THR A 13 -14.48 3.13 -7.56
C THR A 13 -13.82 1.87 -8.12
N ARG A 14 -12.61 2.01 -8.68
CA ARG A 14 -11.83 0.87 -9.18
C ARG A 14 -11.43 -0.01 -7.99
N TYR A 15 -11.94 -1.24 -7.96
CA TYR A 15 -11.60 -2.22 -6.93
C TYR A 15 -10.18 -2.75 -7.15
N ASP A 16 -9.37 -2.74 -6.09
CA ASP A 16 -8.02 -3.28 -6.09
C ASP A 16 -7.97 -4.56 -5.24
N PRO A 17 -7.98 -5.75 -5.85
CA PRO A 17 -8.03 -7.01 -5.12
C PRO A 17 -6.76 -7.27 -4.31
N VAL A 18 -5.58 -6.88 -4.81
CA VAL A 18 -4.30 -7.10 -4.15
C VAL A 18 -4.25 -6.28 -2.86
N TRP A 19 -4.56 -4.99 -2.95
CA TRP A 19 -4.56 -4.13 -1.77
C TRP A 19 -5.65 -4.50 -0.76
N SER A 20 -6.84 -4.85 -1.23
CA SER A 20 -7.93 -5.30 -0.35
C SER A 20 -7.54 -6.54 0.44
N GLN A 21 -6.87 -7.49 -0.21
CA GLN A 21 -6.37 -8.71 0.43
C GLN A 21 -5.29 -8.40 1.47
N VAL A 22 -4.30 -7.56 1.14
CA VAL A 22 -3.26 -7.12 2.10
C VAL A 22 -3.87 -6.43 3.32
N ARG A 23 -4.87 -5.56 3.13
CA ARG A 23 -5.56 -4.89 4.24
C ARG A 23 -6.33 -5.87 5.12
N ARG A 24 -7.03 -6.85 4.53
CA ARG A 24 -7.71 -7.91 5.29
C ARG A 24 -6.72 -8.72 6.13
N GLU A 25 -5.60 -9.11 5.54
CA GLU A 25 -4.54 -9.83 6.26
C GLU A 25 -3.94 -9.00 7.40
N ALA A 26 -3.80 -7.69 7.21
CA ALA A 26 -3.36 -6.77 8.25
C ALA A 26 -4.35 -6.65 9.42
N GLU A 27 -5.66 -6.62 9.13
CA GLU A 27 -6.71 -6.64 10.14
C GLU A 27 -6.69 -7.95 10.95
N GLU A 28 -6.54 -9.09 10.28
CA GLU A 28 -6.40 -10.40 10.91
C GLU A 28 -5.18 -10.46 11.85
N ILE A 29 -4.00 -9.98 11.41
CA ILE A 29 -2.79 -9.95 12.25
C ILE A 29 -3.00 -9.05 13.46
N SER A 30 -3.59 -7.87 13.26
CA SER A 30 -3.81 -6.91 14.35
C SER A 30 -4.77 -7.46 15.40
N ALA A 31 -5.74 -8.29 14.99
CA ALA A 31 -6.68 -8.96 15.89
C ALA A 31 -6.04 -10.17 16.59
N SER A 32 -5.25 -10.98 15.90
CA SER A 32 -4.62 -12.18 16.48
C SER A 32 -3.39 -11.88 17.33
N GLU A 33 -2.65 -10.83 16.99
CA GLU A 33 -1.39 -10.46 17.64
C GLU A 33 -1.37 -8.96 17.99
N PRO A 34 -1.99 -8.57 19.13
CA PRO A 34 -2.09 -7.17 19.54
C PRO A 34 -0.75 -6.45 19.70
N ALA A 35 0.33 -7.19 20.01
CA ALA A 35 1.68 -6.62 20.14
C ALA A 35 2.19 -6.02 18.81
N LEU A 36 1.69 -6.51 17.67
CA LEU A 36 2.04 -5.99 16.34
C LEU A 36 1.10 -4.88 15.86
N GLY A 37 -0.02 -4.62 16.55
CA GLY A 37 -1.08 -3.73 16.08
C GLY A 37 -0.59 -2.33 15.70
N GLY A 38 0.26 -1.71 16.51
CA GLY A 38 0.83 -0.39 16.21
C GLY A 38 1.71 -0.38 14.95
N PHE A 39 2.51 -1.43 14.76
CA PHE A 39 3.36 -1.59 13.59
C PHE A 39 2.54 -1.86 12.32
N ILE A 40 1.54 -2.74 12.39
CA ILE A 40 0.66 -3.05 11.25
C ILE A 40 -0.17 -1.83 10.87
N TYR A 41 -0.70 -1.10 11.85
CA TYR A 41 -1.44 0.13 11.58
C TYR A 41 -0.57 1.15 10.86
N ALA A 42 0.63 1.43 11.39
CA ALA A 42 1.56 2.39 10.79
C ALA A 42 2.01 1.97 9.39
N SER A 43 2.09 0.68 9.10
CA SER A 43 2.65 0.14 7.86
C SER A 43 1.64 -0.12 6.76
N VAL A 44 0.37 -0.37 7.12
CA VAL A 44 -0.65 -0.84 6.16
C VAL A 44 -1.98 -0.13 6.41
N LEU A 45 -2.58 -0.28 7.60
CA LEU A 45 -3.99 0.11 7.80
C LEU A 45 -4.23 1.62 7.73
N SER A 46 -3.21 2.43 8.03
CA SER A 46 -3.24 3.90 7.93
C SER A 46 -3.20 4.43 6.49
N HIS A 47 -2.85 3.58 5.51
CA HIS A 47 -2.68 3.97 4.12
C HIS A 47 -3.93 3.70 3.28
N ALA A 48 -4.20 4.58 2.31
CA ALA A 48 -5.34 4.43 1.41
C ALA A 48 -5.04 3.49 0.25
N ARG A 49 -3.78 3.46 -0.22
CA ARG A 49 -3.35 2.69 -1.39
C ARG A 49 -2.11 1.85 -1.10
N LEU A 50 -1.89 0.82 -1.92
CA LEU A 50 -0.70 -0.02 -1.85
C LEU A 50 0.59 0.80 -2.04
N GLU A 51 0.60 1.75 -2.97
CA GLU A 51 1.79 2.54 -3.27
C GLU A 51 2.27 3.33 -2.04
N ASP A 52 1.32 3.91 -1.29
CA ASP A 52 1.62 4.67 -0.07
C ASP A 52 2.27 3.78 0.99
N ALA A 53 1.75 2.56 1.15
CA ALA A 53 2.29 1.58 2.08
C ALA A 53 3.71 1.13 1.65
N VAL A 54 3.92 0.83 0.37
CA VAL A 54 5.24 0.47 -0.17
C VAL A 54 6.25 1.61 0.06
N CYS A 55 5.90 2.84 -0.28
CA CYS A 55 6.76 4.01 -0.07
C CYS A 55 7.05 4.25 1.41
N HIS A 56 6.09 4.04 2.31
CA HIS A 56 6.34 4.09 3.75
C HIS A 56 7.36 3.03 4.19
N ARG A 57 7.23 1.77 3.73
CA ARG A 57 8.17 0.70 4.07
C ARG A 57 9.57 0.97 3.52
N LEU A 58 9.67 1.43 2.27
CA LEU A 58 10.94 1.83 1.66
C LEU A 58 11.57 2.98 2.44
N ALA A 59 10.78 3.99 2.81
CA ALA A 59 11.27 5.13 3.57
C ALA A 59 11.86 4.71 4.92
N ARG A 60 11.16 3.83 5.64
CA ARG A 60 11.61 3.29 6.93
C ARG A 60 12.88 2.45 6.81
N ARG A 61 13.09 1.75 5.69
CA ARG A 61 14.31 0.95 5.43
C ARG A 61 15.50 1.81 4.99
N LEU A 62 15.24 2.88 4.23
CA LEU A 62 16.28 3.82 3.77
C LEU A 62 16.61 4.89 4.81
N GLN A 63 15.81 5.02 5.87
CA GLN A 63 15.98 6.05 6.88
C GLN A 63 17.37 5.99 7.52
N HIS A 64 18.12 7.08 7.35
CA HIS A 64 19.38 7.31 8.04
C HIS A 64 19.48 8.78 8.47
N ALA A 65 20.37 9.08 9.42
CA ALA A 65 20.46 10.40 10.06
C ALA A 65 20.72 11.60 9.12
N ALA A 66 21.15 11.38 7.87
CA ALA A 66 21.38 12.46 6.90
C ALA A 66 20.30 12.55 5.80
N LEU A 67 19.24 11.72 5.87
CA LEU A 67 18.10 11.82 4.97
C LEU A 67 16.93 12.47 5.68
N ASP A 68 16.43 13.56 5.09
CA ASP A 68 15.20 14.21 5.54
C ASP A 68 13.98 13.34 5.16
N PRO A 69 13.16 12.91 6.13
CA PRO A 69 11.99 12.07 5.85
C PRO A 69 10.96 12.76 4.94
N GLY A 70 10.80 14.08 5.08
CA GLY A 70 9.86 14.85 4.27
C GLY A 70 10.26 14.87 2.79
N LEU A 71 11.55 15.10 2.52
CA LEU A 71 12.12 15.04 1.17
C LEU A 71 11.96 13.65 0.57
N MET A 72 12.20 12.59 1.34
CA MET A 72 12.05 11.21 0.86
C MET A 72 10.61 10.89 0.43
N HIS A 73 9.62 11.25 1.28
CA HIS A 73 8.22 11.07 0.94
C HIS A 73 7.82 11.89 -0.29
N LYS A 74 8.29 13.13 -0.40
CA LYS A 74 8.06 13.99 -1.56
C LYS A 74 8.61 13.34 -2.84
N THR A 75 9.86 12.88 -2.82
CA THR A 75 10.50 12.24 -3.97
C THR A 75 9.76 10.98 -4.41
N PHE A 76 9.32 10.13 -3.47
CA PHE A 76 8.52 8.95 -3.84
C PHE A 76 7.18 9.31 -4.48
N HIS A 77 6.52 10.34 -3.99
CA HIS A 77 5.27 10.82 -4.60
C HIS A 77 5.51 11.33 -6.02
N GLU A 78 6.55 12.15 -6.23
CA GLU A 78 6.92 12.67 -7.56
C GLU A 78 7.23 11.53 -8.55
N VAL A 79 7.91 10.48 -8.10
CA VAL A 79 8.20 9.29 -8.93
C VAL A 79 6.92 8.53 -9.29
N LEU A 80 6.02 8.31 -8.34
CA LEU A 80 4.74 7.63 -8.60
C LEU A 80 3.81 8.44 -9.50
N GLU A 81 3.86 9.79 -9.43
CA GLU A 81 3.14 10.67 -10.33
C GLU A 81 3.74 10.66 -11.74
N ALA A 82 5.07 10.61 -11.85
CA ALA A 82 5.78 10.56 -13.13
C ALA A 82 5.60 9.21 -13.85
N ASP A 83 5.51 8.10 -13.10
CA ASP A 83 5.29 6.76 -13.65
C ASP A 83 4.21 5.99 -12.86
N PRO A 84 2.92 6.14 -13.25
CA PRO A 84 1.82 5.41 -12.65
C PRO A 84 1.91 3.88 -12.84
N THR A 85 2.72 3.38 -13.79
CA THR A 85 2.86 1.94 -14.03
C THR A 85 3.58 1.23 -12.88
N LEU A 86 4.34 1.97 -12.05
CA LEU A 86 4.95 1.45 -10.83
C LEU A 86 3.94 0.84 -9.87
N GLY A 87 2.74 1.42 -9.78
CA GLY A 87 1.67 0.84 -8.96
C GLY A 87 1.25 -0.55 -9.46
N GLU A 88 1.15 -0.74 -10.78
CA GLU A 88 0.84 -2.03 -11.38
C GLU A 88 1.98 -3.03 -11.15
N GLN A 89 3.23 -2.58 -11.26
CA GLN A 89 4.42 -3.38 -11.00
C GLN A 89 4.49 -3.86 -9.54
N PHE A 90 4.19 -3.01 -8.56
CA PHE A 90 4.15 -3.43 -7.15
C PHE A 90 3.15 -4.57 -6.91
N ARG A 91 1.97 -4.51 -7.55
CA ARG A 91 0.97 -5.58 -7.46
C ARG A 91 1.45 -6.85 -8.14
N ALA A 92 2.07 -6.73 -9.31
CA ALA A 92 2.64 -7.85 -10.04
C ALA A 92 3.73 -8.55 -9.22
N ASP A 93 4.59 -7.79 -8.53
CA ASP A 93 5.66 -8.33 -7.69
C ASP A 93 5.09 -9.10 -6.49
N LEU A 94 4.12 -8.52 -5.76
CA LEU A 94 3.47 -9.23 -4.64
C LEU A 94 2.81 -10.54 -5.11
N MET A 95 2.09 -10.49 -6.24
CA MET A 95 1.46 -11.68 -6.82
C MET A 95 2.47 -12.70 -7.32
N ALA A 96 3.63 -12.25 -7.83
CA ALA A 96 4.69 -13.15 -8.29
C ALA A 96 5.28 -13.95 -7.13
N TRP A 97 5.45 -13.34 -5.94
CA TRP A 97 5.87 -14.04 -4.73
C TRP A 97 4.84 -15.07 -4.29
N ALA A 98 3.58 -14.67 -4.12
CA ALA A 98 2.52 -15.59 -3.69
C ALA A 98 2.29 -16.78 -4.65
N ASN A 99 2.50 -16.58 -5.96
CA ASN A 99 2.33 -17.65 -6.94
C ASN A 99 3.52 -18.63 -7.01
N ARG A 100 4.71 -18.22 -6.58
CA ARG A 100 5.95 -18.99 -6.81
C ARG A 100 6.56 -19.56 -5.54
N ASP A 101 6.33 -18.94 -4.40
CA ASP A 101 6.89 -19.38 -3.13
C ASP A 101 5.85 -20.19 -2.32
N PRO A 102 6.02 -21.52 -2.19
CA PRO A 102 5.09 -22.35 -1.42
C PRO A 102 5.12 -22.07 0.08
N ALA A 103 6.05 -21.26 0.57
CA ALA A 103 6.11 -20.82 1.96
C ALA A 103 5.47 -19.44 2.19
N CYS A 104 5.04 -18.75 1.13
CA CYS A 104 4.38 -17.44 1.21
C CYS A 104 2.86 -17.64 1.13
N ASP A 105 2.22 -17.72 2.29
CA ASP A 105 0.77 -17.97 2.36
C ASP A 105 -0.06 -16.69 2.25
N ARG A 106 0.59 -15.51 2.35
CA ARG A 106 -0.09 -14.22 2.53
C ARG A 106 0.61 -13.10 1.77
N LEU A 107 -0.16 -12.21 1.13
CA LEU A 107 0.40 -11.09 0.35
C LEU A 107 1.07 -10.02 1.22
N ILE A 108 0.70 -9.91 2.49
CA ILE A 108 1.28 -8.95 3.43
C ILE A 108 2.73 -9.30 3.81
N GLU A 109 3.11 -10.57 3.73
CA GLU A 109 4.45 -11.02 4.10
C GLU A 109 5.56 -10.43 3.20
N PRO A 110 5.49 -10.53 1.86
CA PRO A 110 6.48 -9.92 1.00
C PRO A 110 6.51 -8.40 1.14
N LEU A 111 5.36 -7.76 1.38
CA LEU A 111 5.29 -6.31 1.62
C LEU A 111 6.05 -5.89 2.89
N LEU A 112 5.93 -6.65 3.98
CA LEU A 112 6.49 -6.26 5.27
C LEU A 112 7.91 -6.74 5.51
N TYR A 113 8.24 -7.96 5.07
CA TYR A 113 9.40 -8.71 5.57
C TYR A 113 10.43 -9.07 4.50
N PHE A 114 10.07 -9.18 3.22
CA PHE A 114 11.04 -9.57 2.20
C PHE A 114 11.96 -8.40 1.84
N LYS A 115 13.18 -8.71 1.38
CA LYS A 115 14.24 -7.72 1.10
C LYS A 115 14.38 -7.46 -0.39
#